data_AF-A0A522PDV2-F1
#
_entry.id   AF-A0A522PDV2-F1
#
_cell.length_a   1.000
_cell.length_b   1.000
_cell.length_c   1.000
_cell.angle_alpha   90.00
_cell.angle_beta   90.00
_cell.angle_gamma   90.00
#
_symmetry.space_group_name_H-M   'P 1'
#
loop_
_entity.id
_entity.type
_entity.pdbx_description
1 polymer ?
#
loop_
_entity_poly.entity_id
_entity_poly.type
_entity_poly.pdbx_seq_one_letter_code
_entity_poly.pdbx_strand_id
1 'polypeptide(L)'
;MHNPNVPETLHGWSILHRLYAFDRRRWSDLTTDRQAAIQSEALRAFERLEGDDKHDLALCQVLGGKGDLMFIHYARDFEALAGAEMLVSGLEINDYLQPRYSYVSVLEVGRHRATARIHEELRERGLEANSAEWVGAFDQAIAEETAAVAARLWAEIPRRRFWCFYPSGTTRGTGTRCRSTSDAGSWLRMERGRKPITDSPRRLSPARPASTTGSGELTSFQTIRWSSRGSSTSCASTK
;
A
#
# COMPACT_ATOMS: atom_id res chain seq x y z
N MET A 1 -16.89 -4.62 26.55
CA MET A 1 -16.20 -5.61 27.39
C MET A 1 -14.83 -5.85 26.79
N HIS A 2 -13.77 -5.34 27.42
CA HIS A 2 -12.40 -5.50 26.91
C HIS A 2 -11.87 -6.87 27.33
N ASN A 3 -11.56 -7.71 26.34
CA ASN A 3 -11.02 -9.03 26.62
C ASN A 3 -9.48 -8.96 26.61
N PRO A 4 -8.80 -9.28 27.72
CA PRO A 4 -7.33 -9.21 27.79
C PRO A 4 -6.63 -10.16 26.79
N ASN A 5 -7.35 -11.17 26.30
CA ASN A 5 -6.84 -12.14 25.33
C ASN A 5 -7.11 -11.74 23.88
N VAL A 6 -7.86 -10.66 23.64
CA VAL A 6 -8.16 -10.14 22.30
C VAL A 6 -7.55 -8.75 22.20
N PRO A 7 -6.50 -8.59 21.40
CA PRO A 7 -5.86 -7.29 21.25
C PRO A 7 -6.76 -6.34 20.49
N GLU A 8 -6.91 -5.13 21.04
CA GLU A 8 -7.61 -4.04 20.36
C GLU A 8 -6.80 -3.57 19.15
N THR A 9 -7.49 -3.24 18.06
CA THR A 9 -6.91 -2.74 16.83
C THR A 9 -7.52 -1.40 16.45
N LEU A 10 -6.68 -0.46 16.03
CA LEU A 10 -7.17 0.76 15.41
C LEU A 10 -7.09 0.62 13.90
N HIS A 11 -8.09 1.19 13.24
CA HIS A 11 -8.29 1.11 11.82
C HIS A 11 -8.26 2.52 11.22
N GLY A 12 -7.48 2.68 10.15
CA GLY A 12 -7.39 3.89 9.37
C GLY A 12 -7.98 3.69 7.97
N TRP A 13 -7.21 4.04 6.94
CA TRP A 13 -7.59 3.88 5.53
C TRP A 13 -8.17 2.51 5.19
N SER A 14 -9.30 2.48 4.49
CA SER A 14 -9.74 1.32 3.70
C SER A 14 -8.90 1.25 2.43
N ILE A 15 -8.38 0.08 2.09
CA ILE A 15 -7.38 -0.11 1.05
C ILE A 15 -7.84 -1.13 0.03
N LEU A 16 -7.72 -0.80 -1.26
CA LEU A 16 -7.96 -1.70 -2.37
C LEU A 16 -6.71 -1.81 -3.25
N HIS A 17 -6.14 -3.01 -3.34
CA HIS A 17 -5.13 -3.35 -4.34
C HIS A 17 -5.83 -4.02 -5.53
N ARG A 18 -5.63 -3.53 -6.75
CA ARG A 18 -6.12 -4.18 -7.98
C ARG A 18 -5.00 -4.36 -8.97
N LEU A 19 -4.81 -5.59 -9.42
CA LEU A 19 -3.81 -5.99 -10.39
C LEU A 19 -4.48 -6.20 -11.74
N TYR A 20 -3.88 -5.65 -12.79
CA TYR A 20 -4.35 -5.72 -14.17
C TYR A 20 -3.28 -6.30 -15.08
N ALA A 21 -3.69 -7.06 -16.08
CA ALA A 21 -2.91 -7.32 -17.28
C ALA A 21 -3.33 -6.31 -18.35
N PHE A 22 -2.36 -5.73 -19.05
CA PHE A 22 -2.60 -4.70 -20.06
C PHE A 22 -2.60 -5.32 -21.45
N ASP A 23 -3.72 -5.18 -22.17
CA ASP A 23 -3.83 -5.62 -23.56
C ASP A 23 -3.11 -4.65 -24.50
N ARG A 24 -1.79 -4.82 -24.56
CA ARG A 24 -0.90 -4.00 -25.38
C ARG A 24 -1.25 -4.06 -26.87
N ARG A 25 -1.75 -5.19 -27.37
CA ARG A 25 -2.05 -5.37 -28.80
C ARG A 25 -3.25 -4.52 -29.19
N ARG A 26 -4.34 -4.71 -28.46
CA ARG A 26 -5.58 -3.96 -28.70
C ARG A 26 -5.40 -2.46 -28.43
N TRP A 27 -4.54 -2.10 -27.49
CA TRP A 27 -4.14 -0.70 -27.28
C TRP A 27 -3.32 -0.15 -28.45
N SER A 28 -2.35 -0.92 -28.97
CA SER A 28 -1.49 -0.47 -30.08
C SER A 28 -2.23 -0.29 -31.41
N ASP A 29 -3.38 -0.92 -31.58
CA ASP A 29 -4.23 -0.77 -32.77
C ASP A 29 -4.99 0.57 -32.80
N LEU A 30 -5.02 1.31 -31.68
CA LEU A 30 -5.62 2.64 -31.61
C LEU A 30 -4.74 3.69 -32.26
N THR A 31 -5.38 4.72 -32.82
CA THR A 31 -4.68 5.94 -33.24
C THR A 31 -4.08 6.66 -32.04
N THR A 32 -3.00 7.40 -32.26
CA THR A 32 -2.35 8.21 -31.21
C THR A 32 -3.33 9.19 -30.55
N ASP A 33 -4.22 9.81 -31.32
CA ASP A 33 -5.23 10.73 -30.79
C ASP A 33 -6.21 10.02 -29.86
N ARG A 34 -6.60 8.77 -30.18
CA ARG A 34 -7.48 7.99 -29.32
C ARG A 34 -6.79 7.55 -28.04
N GLN A 35 -5.53 7.10 -28.13
CA GLN A 35 -4.71 6.79 -26.96
C GLN A 35 -4.57 8.02 -26.05
N ALA A 36 -4.29 9.20 -26.60
CA ALA A 36 -4.16 10.44 -25.85
C ALA A 36 -5.47 10.87 -25.17
N ALA A 37 -6.62 10.70 -25.86
CA ALA A 37 -7.93 10.98 -25.28
C ALA A 37 -8.25 10.10 -24.07
N ILE A 38 -8.03 8.78 -24.19
CA ILE A 38 -8.26 7.82 -23.10
C ILE A 38 -7.30 8.08 -21.93
N GLN A 39 -6.03 8.34 -22.21
CA GLN A 39 -5.06 8.71 -21.17
C GLN A 39 -5.46 9.99 -20.45
N SER A 40 -5.93 11.01 -21.18
CA SER A 40 -6.37 12.28 -20.61
C SER A 40 -7.61 12.13 -19.73
N GLU A 41 -8.56 11.27 -20.13
CA GLU A 41 -9.71 10.92 -19.30
C GLU A 41 -9.25 10.28 -17.97
N ALA A 42 -8.38 9.27 -18.05
CA ALA A 42 -7.89 8.57 -16.87
C ALA A 42 -7.08 9.48 -15.94
N LEU A 43 -6.21 10.33 -16.49
CA LEU A 43 -5.44 11.30 -15.70
C LEU A 43 -6.35 12.27 -14.95
N ARG A 44 -7.37 12.83 -15.61
CA ARG A 44 -8.34 13.74 -14.95
C ARG A 44 -9.11 13.04 -13.83
N ALA A 45 -9.43 11.76 -14.01
CA ALA A 45 -10.10 10.95 -12.99
C ALA A 45 -9.18 10.71 -11.78
N PHE A 46 -7.91 10.40 -12.02
CA PHE A 46 -6.92 10.20 -10.96
C PHE A 46 -6.57 11.51 -10.23
N GLU A 47 -6.38 12.62 -10.95
CA GLU A 47 -6.16 13.94 -10.36
C GLU A 47 -7.34 14.37 -9.46
N ARG A 48 -8.57 14.03 -9.86
CA ARG A 48 -9.75 14.29 -9.02
C ARG A 48 -9.74 13.49 -7.73
N LEU A 49 -9.30 12.24 -7.78
CA LEU A 49 -9.16 11.39 -6.60
C LEU A 49 -8.01 11.89 -5.71
N GLU A 50 -6.84 12.20 -6.27
CA GLU A 50 -5.70 12.72 -5.50
C GLU A 50 -5.95 14.10 -4.89
N GLY A 51 -6.84 14.92 -5.49
CA GLY A 51 -7.24 16.22 -4.95
C GLY A 51 -8.29 16.16 -3.83
N ASP A 52 -8.83 14.99 -3.53
CA ASP A 52 -9.82 14.76 -2.47
C ASP A 52 -9.09 14.21 -1.22
N ASP A 53 -9.28 14.86 -0.06
CA ASP A 53 -8.67 14.47 1.22
C ASP A 53 -9.18 13.12 1.76
N LYS A 54 -10.18 12.56 1.07
CA LYS A 54 -10.73 11.23 1.33
C LYS A 54 -10.02 10.11 0.59
N HIS A 55 -9.06 10.42 -0.28
CA HIS A 55 -8.44 9.44 -1.14
C HIS A 55 -6.92 9.60 -1.20
N ASP A 56 -6.25 8.49 -1.46
CA ASP A 56 -4.88 8.49 -1.94
C ASP A 56 -4.72 7.34 -2.94
N LEU A 57 -3.94 7.57 -4.00
CA LEU A 57 -3.75 6.64 -5.10
C LEU A 57 -2.27 6.49 -5.42
N ALA A 58 -1.85 5.24 -5.66
CA ALA A 58 -0.60 4.95 -6.35
C ALA A 58 -0.80 3.94 -7.48
N LEU A 59 -0.10 4.20 -8.57
CA LEU A 59 -0.05 3.33 -9.74
C LEU A 59 1.35 2.72 -9.81
N CYS A 60 1.42 1.40 -9.87
CA CYS A 60 2.66 0.65 -9.89
C CYS A 60 2.73 -0.21 -11.15
N GLN A 61 3.89 -0.27 -11.80
CA GLN A 61 4.18 -1.32 -12.75
C GLN A 61 4.54 -2.61 -12.00
N VAL A 62 3.97 -3.73 -12.41
CA VAL A 62 4.26 -5.04 -11.81
C VAL A 62 5.25 -5.81 -12.67
N LEU A 63 6.21 -6.44 -12.00
CA LEU A 63 7.23 -7.26 -12.63
C LEU A 63 6.79 -8.72 -12.72
N GLY A 64 7.09 -9.36 -13.85
CA GLY A 64 6.80 -10.78 -14.09
C GLY A 64 5.36 -11.06 -14.57
N GLY A 65 4.97 -12.33 -14.59
CA GLY A 65 3.73 -12.78 -15.23
C GLY A 65 2.45 -12.63 -14.39
N LYS A 66 2.49 -11.95 -13.23
CA LYS A 66 1.29 -11.78 -12.39
C LYS A 66 0.32 -10.75 -12.97
N GLY A 67 0.85 -9.72 -13.59
CA GLY A 67 0.14 -8.60 -14.20
C GLY A 67 1.14 -7.51 -14.62
N ASP A 68 0.63 -6.46 -15.25
CA ASP A 68 1.41 -5.34 -15.76
C ASP A 68 1.30 -4.09 -14.88
N LEU A 69 0.12 -3.86 -14.31
CA LEU A 69 -0.19 -2.66 -13.52
C LEU A 69 -0.91 -3.04 -12.23
N MET A 70 -0.60 -2.33 -11.14
CA MET A 70 -1.32 -2.42 -9.88
C MET A 70 -1.77 -1.04 -9.44
N PHE A 71 -3.06 -0.91 -9.15
CA PHE A 71 -3.65 0.28 -8.58
C PHE A 71 -3.81 0.04 -7.09
N ILE A 72 -3.24 0.93 -6.28
CA ILE A 72 -3.32 0.90 -4.82
C ILE A 72 -4.15 2.12 -4.40
N HIS A 73 -5.37 1.89 -3.94
CA HIS A 73 -6.30 2.93 -3.56
C HIS A 73 -6.50 2.93 -2.05
N TYR A 74 -6.26 4.06 -1.40
CA TYR A 74 -6.61 4.32 0.00
C TYR A 74 -7.84 5.23 0.02
N ALA A 75 -8.84 4.90 0.82
CA ALA A 75 -10.05 5.71 0.99
C ALA A 75 -10.48 5.74 2.46
N ARG A 76 -11.12 6.84 2.90
CA ARG A 76 -11.44 7.04 4.34
C ARG A 76 -12.28 5.92 4.94
N ASP A 77 -13.15 5.36 4.12
CA ASP A 77 -14.06 4.27 4.47
C ASP A 77 -14.36 3.43 3.23
N PHE A 78 -15.16 2.38 3.40
CA PHE A 78 -15.54 1.49 2.32
C PHE A 78 -16.53 2.09 1.32
N GLU A 79 -17.32 3.10 1.71
CA GLU A 79 -18.25 3.78 0.80
C GLU A 79 -17.47 4.65 -0.20
N ALA A 80 -16.53 5.43 0.30
CA ALA A 80 -15.58 6.18 -0.49
C ALA A 80 -14.75 5.25 -1.39
N LEU A 81 -14.30 4.10 -0.85
CA LEU A 81 -13.57 3.10 -1.63
C LEU A 81 -14.40 2.53 -2.79
N ALA A 82 -15.68 2.22 -2.54
CA ALA A 82 -16.59 1.71 -3.56
C ALA A 82 -16.88 2.77 -4.64
N GLY A 83 -17.09 4.03 -4.24
CA GLY A 83 -17.27 5.14 -5.19
C GLY A 83 -16.05 5.34 -6.09
N ALA A 84 -14.86 5.30 -5.50
CA ALA A 84 -13.59 5.32 -6.23
C ALA A 84 -13.44 4.13 -7.19
N GLU A 85 -13.75 2.91 -6.74
CA GLU A 85 -13.70 1.71 -7.57
C GLU A 85 -14.64 1.82 -8.77
N MET A 86 -15.88 2.28 -8.57
CA MET A 86 -16.85 2.50 -9.63
C MET A 86 -16.37 3.55 -10.63
N LEU A 87 -15.88 4.70 -10.13
CA LEU A 87 -15.35 5.77 -10.97
C LEU A 87 -14.20 5.28 -11.84
N VAL A 88 -13.22 4.59 -11.23
CA VAL A 88 -12.08 4.08 -11.98
C VAL A 88 -12.49 2.99 -12.94
N SER A 89 -13.39 2.08 -12.58
CA SER A 89 -13.82 0.98 -13.46
C SER A 89 -14.66 1.44 -14.66
N GLY A 90 -15.31 2.60 -14.55
CA GLY A 90 -16.06 3.22 -15.65
C GLY A 90 -15.21 3.97 -16.67
N LEU A 91 -13.90 4.12 -16.44
CA LEU A 91 -13.00 4.78 -17.40
C LEU A 91 -12.74 3.90 -18.61
N GLU A 92 -12.59 4.51 -19.78
CA GLU A 92 -12.38 3.79 -21.04
C GLU A 92 -11.06 2.98 -21.04
N ILE A 93 -10.06 3.41 -20.27
CA ILE A 93 -8.80 2.66 -20.14
C ILE A 93 -9.03 1.21 -19.66
N ASN A 94 -10.14 0.92 -18.96
CA ASN A 94 -10.45 -0.44 -18.50
C ASN A 94 -10.79 -1.41 -19.63
N ASP A 95 -11.16 -0.93 -20.82
CA ASP A 95 -11.34 -1.79 -21.99
C ASP A 95 -10.04 -2.49 -22.42
N TYR A 96 -8.90 -1.99 -21.92
CA TYR A 96 -7.55 -2.48 -22.18
C TYR A 96 -6.87 -3.04 -20.92
N LEU A 97 -7.55 -2.99 -19.76
CA LEU A 97 -7.03 -3.51 -18.50
C LEU A 97 -7.86 -4.72 -18.06
N GLN A 98 -7.31 -5.90 -18.21
CA GLN A 98 -7.94 -7.13 -17.74
C GLN A 98 -7.67 -7.33 -16.23
N PRO A 99 -8.69 -7.38 -15.36
CA PRO A 99 -8.50 -7.66 -13.94
C PRO A 99 -7.87 -9.04 -13.72
N ARG A 100 -6.85 -9.12 -12.86
CA ARG A 100 -6.13 -10.37 -12.54
C ARG A 100 -6.27 -10.78 -11.08
N TYR A 101 -6.22 -9.81 -10.18
CA TYR A 101 -6.24 -10.05 -8.75
C TYR A 101 -6.71 -8.79 -8.03
N SER A 102 -7.40 -8.95 -6.91
CA SER A 102 -7.73 -7.85 -6.01
C SER A 102 -7.54 -8.26 -4.55
N TYR A 103 -7.29 -7.27 -3.71
CA TYR A 103 -7.20 -7.45 -2.26
C TYR A 103 -7.72 -6.22 -1.52
N VAL A 104 -8.75 -6.43 -0.70
CA VAL A 104 -9.33 -5.41 0.17
C VAL A 104 -8.78 -5.61 1.59
N SER A 105 -8.33 -4.52 2.19
CA SER A 105 -7.77 -4.50 3.54
C SER A 105 -8.03 -3.16 4.21
N VAL A 106 -7.66 -3.05 5.49
CA VAL A 106 -7.69 -1.79 6.24
C VAL A 106 -6.32 -1.56 6.84
N LEU A 107 -5.87 -0.30 6.88
CA LEU A 107 -4.64 0.06 7.58
C LEU A 107 -4.85 -0.17 9.08
N GLU A 108 -4.11 -1.14 9.63
CA GLU A 108 -4.22 -1.52 11.03
C GLU A 108 -3.00 -1.04 11.82
N VAL A 109 -3.25 -0.41 12.97
CA VAL A 109 -2.23 -0.21 14.01
C VAL A 109 -2.57 -1.16 15.17
N GLY A 110 -1.85 -2.27 15.24
CA GLY A 110 -2.03 -3.27 16.31
C GLY A 110 -1.54 -2.75 17.67
N ARG A 111 -2.33 -2.96 18.73
CA ARG A 111 -2.08 -2.36 20.07
C ARG A 111 -1.68 -3.35 21.15
N HIS A 112 -1.27 -4.57 20.77
CA HIS A 112 -0.96 -5.65 21.70
C HIS A 112 -0.13 -5.23 22.94
N ARG A 113 0.92 -4.41 22.75
CA ARG A 113 1.78 -3.94 23.83
C ARG A 113 1.07 -2.93 24.75
N ALA A 114 0.39 -1.96 24.17
CA ALA A 114 -0.33 -0.93 24.93
C ALA A 114 -1.48 -1.57 25.72
N THR A 115 -2.27 -2.44 25.09
CA THR A 115 -3.35 -3.17 25.75
C THR A 115 -2.84 -3.99 26.94
N ALA A 116 -1.76 -4.76 26.77
CA ALA A 116 -1.18 -5.54 27.87
C ALA A 116 -0.67 -4.65 29.02
N ARG A 117 -0.01 -3.53 28.70
CA ARG A 117 0.48 -2.56 29.70
C ARG A 117 -0.67 -1.95 30.50
N ILE A 118 -1.72 -1.50 29.84
CA ILE A 118 -2.90 -0.90 30.47
C ILE A 118 -3.59 -1.93 31.39
N HIS A 119 -3.75 -3.19 30.94
CA HIS A 119 -4.32 -4.23 31.80
C HIS A 119 -3.49 -4.47 33.07
N GLU A 120 -2.15 -4.46 32.99
CA GLU A 120 -1.29 -4.64 34.16
C GLU A 120 -1.35 -3.42 35.10
N GLU A 121 -1.29 -2.20 34.56
CA GLU A 121 -1.41 -0.95 35.34
C GLU A 121 -2.75 -0.88 36.11
N LEU A 122 -3.86 -1.28 35.48
CA LEU A 122 -5.17 -1.30 36.14
C LEU A 122 -5.26 -2.40 37.22
N ARG A 123 -4.58 -3.53 37.02
CA ARG A 123 -4.48 -4.62 38.01
C ARG A 123 -3.66 -4.19 39.22
N GLU A 124 -2.54 -3.49 39.01
CA GLU A 124 -1.72 -2.92 40.09
C GLU A 124 -2.47 -1.86 40.89
N ARG A 125 -3.35 -1.09 40.24
CA ARG A 125 -4.28 -0.16 40.90
C ARG A 125 -5.38 -0.84 41.72
N GLY A 126 -5.47 -2.17 41.67
CA GLY A 126 -6.45 -2.95 42.44
C GLY A 126 -7.88 -2.80 41.94
N LEU A 127 -8.09 -2.36 40.70
CA LEU A 127 -9.43 -2.24 40.13
C LEU A 127 -9.98 -3.64 39.81
N GLU A 128 -11.23 -3.90 40.17
CA GLU A 128 -11.91 -5.15 39.84
C GLU A 128 -12.14 -5.25 38.33
N ALA A 129 -11.76 -6.38 37.75
CA ALA A 129 -11.87 -6.59 36.31
C ALA A 129 -13.34 -6.52 35.86
N ASN A 130 -13.62 -5.76 34.80
CA ASN A 130 -14.96 -5.48 34.28
C ASN A 130 -15.88 -4.62 35.17
N SER A 131 -15.37 -4.05 36.26
CA SER A 131 -16.10 -2.99 36.98
C SER A 131 -16.29 -1.77 36.07
N ALA A 132 -17.29 -0.93 36.37
CA ALA A 132 -17.51 0.31 35.63
C ALA A 132 -16.27 1.24 35.69
N GLU A 133 -15.57 1.24 36.82
CA GLU A 133 -14.32 1.99 37.03
C GLU A 133 -13.17 1.43 36.17
N TRP A 134 -13.05 0.10 36.06
CA TRP A 134 -12.09 -0.53 35.15
C TRP A 134 -12.33 -0.14 33.71
N VAL A 135 -13.59 -0.25 33.25
CA VAL A 135 -13.96 0.06 31.86
C VAL A 135 -13.67 1.53 31.55
N GLY A 136 -14.09 2.46 32.42
CA GLY A 136 -13.83 3.88 32.21
C GLY A 136 -12.34 4.23 32.20
N ALA A 137 -11.54 3.65 33.12
CA ALA A 137 -10.10 3.88 33.15
C ALA A 137 -9.38 3.27 31.94
N PHE A 138 -9.83 2.10 31.48
CA PHE A 138 -9.31 1.45 30.28
C PHE A 138 -9.63 2.26 29.02
N ASP A 139 -10.88 2.71 28.87
CA ASP A 139 -11.32 3.54 27.74
C ASP A 139 -10.53 4.84 27.66
N GLN A 140 -10.27 5.50 28.80
CA GLN A 140 -9.45 6.70 28.85
C GLN A 140 -8.00 6.42 28.39
N ALA A 141 -7.35 5.40 28.95
CA ALA A 141 -5.97 5.05 28.57
C ALA A 141 -5.86 4.65 27.09
N ILE A 142 -6.89 3.97 26.56
CA ILE A 142 -7.00 3.64 25.15
C ILE A 142 -7.20 4.90 24.29
N ALA A 143 -7.99 5.87 24.72
CA ALA A 143 -8.17 7.12 23.98
C ALA A 143 -6.86 7.92 23.87
N GLU A 144 -6.09 8.03 24.95
CA GLU A 144 -4.79 8.73 24.98
C GLU A 144 -3.77 8.08 24.03
N GLU A 145 -3.63 6.76 24.09
CA GLU A 145 -2.75 6.00 23.18
C GLU A 145 -3.23 6.08 21.72
N THR A 146 -4.55 6.23 21.47
CA THR A 146 -5.09 6.44 20.12
C THR A 146 -4.62 7.78 19.55
N ALA A 147 -4.67 8.85 20.34
CA ALA A 147 -4.20 10.16 19.93
C ALA A 147 -2.70 10.13 19.56
N ALA A 148 -1.89 9.37 20.31
CA ALA A 148 -0.46 9.23 20.04
C ALA A 148 -0.13 8.54 18.70
N VAL A 149 -1.01 7.66 18.20
CA VAL A 149 -0.79 6.91 16.95
C VAL A 149 -1.64 7.40 15.78
N ALA A 150 -2.44 8.45 15.97
CA ALA A 150 -3.39 8.95 14.97
C ALA A 150 -2.74 9.27 13.62
N ALA A 151 -1.53 9.83 13.62
CA ALA A 151 -0.78 10.14 12.40
C ALA A 151 -0.45 8.89 11.55
N ARG A 152 -0.34 7.71 12.18
CA ARG A 152 -0.06 6.44 11.47
C ARG A 152 -1.30 5.84 10.84
N LEU A 153 -2.49 6.11 11.39
CA LEU A 153 -3.75 5.60 10.85
C LEU A 153 -4.04 6.19 9.47
N TRP A 154 -3.67 7.46 9.29
CA TRP A 154 -3.94 8.23 8.08
C TRP A 154 -2.68 8.53 7.28
N ALA A 155 -1.63 7.71 7.44
CA ALA A 155 -0.40 7.88 6.68
C ALA A 155 -0.66 7.74 5.17
N GLU A 156 -0.17 8.71 4.40
CA GLU A 156 -0.20 8.69 2.94
C GLU A 156 0.67 7.57 2.36
N ILE A 157 0.35 7.21 1.13
CA ILE A 157 1.07 6.23 0.32
C ILE A 157 2.47 6.77 0.00
N PRO A 158 3.57 6.17 0.49
CA PRO A 158 4.91 6.73 0.32
C PRO A 158 5.36 6.76 -1.15
N ARG A 159 5.76 7.92 -1.67
CA ARG A 159 6.23 8.09 -3.06
C ARG A 159 7.63 7.52 -3.29
N ARG A 160 7.73 6.19 -3.29
CA ARG A 160 8.99 5.41 -3.49
C ARG A 160 9.02 4.78 -4.87
N ARG A 161 10.22 4.45 -5.35
CA ARG A 161 10.41 3.80 -6.67
C ARG A 161 9.91 2.36 -6.74
N PHE A 162 9.92 1.64 -5.62
CA PHE A 162 9.61 0.20 -5.58
C PHE A 162 8.60 -0.12 -4.49
N TRP A 163 7.75 -1.10 -4.79
CA TRP A 163 6.69 -1.58 -3.92
C TRP A 163 6.71 -3.10 -3.83
N CYS A 164 6.40 -3.62 -2.64
CA CYS A 164 6.21 -5.05 -2.41
C CYS A 164 4.89 -5.24 -1.69
N PHE A 165 4.03 -6.08 -2.27
CA PHE A 165 2.75 -6.43 -1.71
C PHE A 165 2.64 -7.95 -1.64
N TYR A 166 2.29 -8.47 -0.46
CA TYR A 166 1.98 -9.87 -0.26
C TYR A 166 0.93 -10.00 0.87
N PRO A 167 -0.22 -10.64 0.61
CA PRO A 167 -1.13 -11.00 1.67
C PRO A 167 -0.48 -12.11 2.51
N SER A 168 -0.64 -12.06 3.83
CA SER A 168 -0.17 -13.12 4.71
C SER A 168 -1.26 -13.51 5.70
N GLY A 169 -1.37 -14.82 5.93
CA GLY A 169 -2.22 -15.41 6.96
C GLY A 169 -1.33 -16.11 7.99
N THR A 170 -1.80 -16.19 9.24
CA THR A 170 -1.08 -17.00 10.24
C THR A 170 -1.65 -18.41 10.28
N THR A 171 -0.78 -19.41 10.12
CA THR A 171 -1.14 -20.83 10.06
C THR A 171 -1.87 -21.29 11.33
N ARG A 172 -2.88 -22.14 11.15
CA ARG A 172 -3.60 -22.83 12.24
C ARG A 172 -3.42 -24.34 12.09
N GLY A 173 -2.26 -24.84 12.51
CA GLY A 173 -1.96 -26.27 12.54
C GLY A 173 -2.24 -26.87 13.91
N THR A 174 -2.53 -28.18 13.96
CA THR A 174 -2.87 -28.94 15.19
C THR A 174 -1.79 -28.92 16.28
N GLY A 175 -0.58 -28.42 16.01
CA GLY A 175 0.49 -28.20 17.01
C GLY A 175 1.01 -26.76 17.13
N THR A 176 0.52 -25.80 16.34
CA THR A 176 1.00 -24.40 16.36
C THR A 176 -0.20 -23.48 16.45
N ARG A 177 -0.64 -23.20 17.69
CA ARG A 177 -1.78 -22.32 17.95
C ARG A 177 -1.25 -20.88 18.07
N CYS A 178 -1.35 -20.08 17.02
CA CYS A 178 -0.94 -18.67 17.09
C CYS A 178 -1.86 -17.81 18.00
N ARG A 179 -3.07 -18.29 18.29
CA ARG A 179 -3.94 -17.78 19.37
C ARG A 179 -3.78 -18.63 20.63
N SER A 180 -2.56 -18.95 21.04
CA SER A 180 -2.38 -19.48 22.40
C SER A 180 -2.76 -18.35 23.35
N THR A 181 -3.63 -18.64 24.30
CA THR A 181 -4.14 -17.76 25.38
C THR A 181 -3.06 -17.42 26.41
N SER A 182 -1.81 -17.41 25.99
CA SER A 182 -0.62 -17.21 26.82
C SER A 182 0.22 -16.09 26.23
N ASP A 183 0.94 -15.39 27.10
CA ASP A 183 1.82 -14.26 26.79
C ASP A 183 2.76 -14.51 25.58
N ALA A 184 3.04 -15.78 25.25
CA ALA A 184 3.85 -16.23 24.13
C ALA A 184 3.50 -15.57 22.77
N GLY A 185 2.21 -15.32 22.48
CA GLY A 185 1.79 -14.67 21.23
C GLY A 185 2.15 -13.17 21.17
N SER A 186 2.06 -12.49 22.32
CA SER A 186 2.51 -11.12 22.50
C SER A 186 4.04 -11.05 22.44
N TRP A 187 4.74 -11.91 23.20
CA TRP A 187 6.20 -12.04 23.22
C TRP A 187 6.81 -12.21 21.83
N LEU A 188 6.35 -13.16 21.01
CA LEU A 188 6.90 -13.41 19.67
C LEU A 188 6.76 -12.20 18.73
N ARG A 189 5.72 -11.39 18.93
CA ARG A 189 5.48 -10.15 18.16
C ARG A 189 6.31 -9.00 18.73
N MET A 190 6.46 -8.94 20.05
CA MET A 190 7.39 -8.01 20.71
C MET A 190 8.82 -8.22 20.24
N GLU A 191 9.25 -9.47 20.11
CA GLU A 191 10.60 -9.85 19.67
C GLU A 191 10.84 -9.48 18.20
N ARG A 192 9.83 -9.66 17.33
CA ARG A 192 9.86 -9.16 15.95
C ARG A 192 9.95 -7.63 15.87
N GLY A 193 9.23 -6.92 16.74
CA GLY A 193 9.29 -5.45 16.81
C GLY A 193 10.53 -4.90 17.53
N ARG A 194 11.30 -5.74 18.24
CA ARG A 194 12.53 -5.37 18.95
C ARG A 194 13.75 -5.39 18.03
N LYS A 195 13.67 -6.07 16.87
CA LYS A 195 14.70 -5.95 15.85
C LYS A 195 14.69 -4.50 15.36
N PRO A 196 15.79 -3.74 15.52
CA PRO A 196 15.86 -2.41 14.93
C PRO A 196 15.60 -2.53 13.43
N ILE A 197 14.78 -1.63 12.89
CA ILE A 197 14.70 -1.40 11.45
C ILE A 197 16.06 -0.80 11.07
N THR A 198 17.07 -1.66 10.87
CA THR A 198 18.35 -1.28 10.27
C THR A 198 18.17 -1.22 8.76
N ASP A 199 17.17 -0.47 8.30
CA ASP A 199 16.97 -0.16 6.88
C ASP A 199 17.58 1.22 6.59
N SER A 200 18.79 1.44 7.11
CA SER A 200 19.73 2.27 6.37
C SER A 200 20.14 1.40 5.19
N PRO A 201 19.84 1.75 3.93
CA PRO A 201 20.41 1.02 2.82
C PRO A 201 21.92 1.05 3.05
N ARG A 202 22.55 -0.12 3.26
CA ARG A 202 24.00 -0.20 3.08
C ARG A 202 24.22 0.38 1.69
N ARG A 203 24.88 1.53 1.60
CA ARG A 203 25.36 2.03 0.32
C ARG A 203 26.14 0.86 -0.26
N LEU A 204 25.57 0.19 -1.26
CA LEU A 204 26.38 -0.58 -2.17
C LEU A 204 27.31 0.47 -2.75
N SER A 205 28.59 0.40 -2.36
CA SER A 205 29.61 1.27 -2.94
C SER A 205 29.44 1.20 -4.45
N PRO A 206 29.30 2.34 -5.14
CA PRO A 206 29.21 2.30 -6.59
C PRO A 206 30.46 1.59 -7.09
N ALA A 207 30.26 0.54 -7.90
CA ALA A 207 31.35 -0.04 -8.66
C ALA A 207 32.03 1.12 -9.40
N ARG A 208 33.35 1.28 -9.20
CA ARG A 208 34.18 2.27 -9.89
C ARG A 208 33.81 2.26 -11.38
N PRO A 209 33.35 3.38 -11.96
CA PRO A 209 33.15 3.43 -13.40
C PRO A 209 34.51 3.29 -14.07
N ALA A 210 34.61 2.36 -15.04
CA ALA A 210 35.72 2.33 -15.96
C ALA A 210 35.76 3.68 -16.70
N SER A 211 36.93 4.31 -16.68
CA SER A 211 37.20 5.58 -17.35
C SER A 211 36.79 5.51 -18.82
N THR A 212 35.88 6.37 -19.25
CA THR A 212 35.81 6.79 -20.65
C THR A 212 35.39 8.25 -20.72
N THR A 213 36.25 8.99 -21.38
CA THR A 213 36.23 10.41 -21.71
C THR A 213 35.03 10.73 -22.61
N GLY A 214 34.27 11.77 -22.31
CA GLY A 214 33.21 12.25 -23.20
C GLY A 214 32.30 13.28 -22.54
N SER A 215 32.36 14.50 -23.06
CA SER A 215 31.70 15.73 -22.63
C SER A 215 30.17 15.74 -22.70
N GLY A 216 29.51 16.44 -21.76
CA GLY A 216 28.30 17.24 -22.03
C GLY A 216 26.98 16.78 -21.38
N GLU A 217 26.53 17.59 -20.41
CA GLU A 217 25.14 17.80 -19.93
C GLU A 217 24.28 16.61 -19.45
N LEU A 218 24.08 16.54 -18.12
CA LEU A 218 22.97 15.82 -17.49
C LEU A 218 21.82 16.79 -17.20
N THR A 219 20.95 16.99 -18.17
CA THR A 219 19.61 17.54 -17.94
C THR A 219 18.68 16.46 -17.39
N SER A 220 17.94 16.83 -16.34
CA SER A 220 16.80 16.15 -15.74
C SER A 220 15.84 15.54 -16.77
N PHE A 221 15.36 14.31 -16.53
CA PHE A 221 14.21 13.76 -17.25
C PHE A 221 13.21 13.15 -16.24
N GLN A 222 12.26 13.99 -15.82
CA GLN A 222 10.87 13.56 -15.67
C GLN A 222 10.32 13.22 -17.06
N THR A 223 9.57 12.13 -17.18
CA THR A 223 8.44 11.87 -18.12
C THR A 223 8.42 10.37 -18.47
N ILE A 224 7.32 9.71 -18.13
CA ILE A 224 6.92 8.47 -18.80
C ILE A 224 6.56 8.87 -20.24
N ARG A 225 7.46 8.60 -21.18
CA ARG A 225 7.22 8.83 -22.61
C ARG A 225 6.93 7.50 -23.27
N TRP A 226 5.67 7.24 -23.58
CA TRP A 226 5.30 6.25 -24.59
C TRP A 226 5.50 6.92 -25.96
N SER A 227 6.62 6.63 -26.63
CA SER A 227 6.80 7.05 -28.02
C SER A 227 6.57 5.89 -28.97
N SER A 228 5.49 5.98 -29.74
CA SER A 228 5.30 5.25 -31.00
C SER A 228 6.33 5.71 -32.02
N ARG A 229 7.08 4.80 -32.64
CA ARG A 229 7.66 5.03 -33.97
C ARG A 229 7.30 3.87 -34.87
N GLY A 230 6.30 4.13 -35.71
CA GLY A 230 6.09 3.40 -36.96
C GLY A 230 7.24 3.68 -37.94
N SER A 231 7.45 2.68 -38.79
CA SER A 231 8.46 2.53 -39.83
C SER A 231 8.47 3.61 -40.90
N SER A 232 9.66 3.91 -41.44
CA SER A 232 9.82 4.22 -42.86
C SER A 232 11.04 3.50 -43.41
N THR A 233 10.76 2.53 -44.29
CA THR A 233 11.69 1.90 -45.22
C THR A 233 12.21 2.94 -46.21
N SER A 234 13.52 2.98 -46.46
CA SER A 234 14.03 3.41 -47.77
C SER A 234 15.29 2.61 -48.12
N CYS A 235 15.16 1.80 -49.16
CA CYS A 235 16.22 1.15 -49.88
C CYS A 235 16.98 2.19 -50.71
N ALA A 236 18.32 2.18 -50.68
CA ALA A 236 19.15 2.80 -51.72
C ALA A 236 20.48 2.05 -51.82
N SER A 237 20.80 1.67 -53.05
CA SER A 237 21.83 0.73 -53.49
C SER A 237 23.14 1.40 -53.92
N THR A 238 24.23 0.61 -53.89
CA THR A 238 25.47 0.70 -54.71
C THR A 238 26.40 1.88 -54.39
N LYS A 239 27.71 1.75 -54.26
CA LYS A 239 28.71 0.78 -54.75
C LYS A 239 29.73 0.45 -53.65
#